data_AF-A0A8X7CUF0-F1
#
_entry.id   AF-A0A8X7CUF0-F1
#
_cell.length_a   1.000
_cell.length_b   1.000
_cell.length_c   1.000
_cell.angle_alpha   90.00
_cell.angle_beta   90.00
_cell.angle_gamma   90.00
#
_symmetry.space_group_name_H-M   'P 1'
#
loop_
_entity.id
_entity.type
_entity.pdbx_description
1 polymer ?
#
loop_
_entity_poly.entity_id
_entity_poly.type
_entity_poly.pdbx_seq_one_letter_code
_entity_poly.pdbx_strand_id
1 'polypeptide(L)'
;MQLHCKYTVIHEMNSHGKLEAICTDDWKNGFLLKIVGLYNPPNNMLDLERIAGISSHRNTIILVDFNAHSIRWGYSNTSATGKAVEELLDNASLIKFTSRPTFKTFIFLL
;
A
#
# COMPACT_ATOMS: atom_id res chain seq x y z
N MET A 1 -3.58 4.73 28.59
CA MET A 1 -3.54 5.64 27.43
C MET A 1 -4.10 4.88 26.25
N GLN A 2 -5.32 5.20 25.81
CA GLN A 2 -5.94 4.56 24.64
C GLN A 2 -5.65 5.45 23.43
N LEU A 3 -4.98 4.90 22.42
CA LEU A 3 -4.70 5.62 21.18
C LEU A 3 -6.00 5.67 20.36
N HIS A 4 -6.62 6.84 20.26
CA HIS A 4 -7.77 7.05 19.38
C HIS A 4 -7.25 7.47 18.01
N CYS A 5 -7.10 6.49 17.11
CA CYS A 5 -6.85 6.76 15.69
C CYS A 5 -8.20 6.93 14.99
N LYS A 6 -8.42 8.08 14.34
CA LYS A 6 -9.61 8.30 13.51
C LYS A 6 -9.25 7.94 12.07
N TYR A 7 -9.87 6.89 11.55
CA TYR A 7 -9.70 6.46 10.17
C TYR A 7 -11.04 6.44 9.45
N THR A 8 -10.98 6.51 8.14
CA THR A 8 -12.10 6.31 7.22
C THR A 8 -11.85 5.02 6.45
N VAL A 9 -12.84 4.15 6.38
CA VAL A 9 -12.81 3.01 5.47
C VAL A 9 -13.09 3.53 4.06
N ILE A 10 -12.11 3.40 3.16
CA ILE A 10 -12.23 3.80 1.75
C ILE A 10 -12.77 2.64 0.92
N HIS A 11 -12.45 1.39 1.30
CA HIS A 11 -12.95 0.22 0.61
C HIS A 11 -13.05 -0.97 1.57
N GLU A 12 -14.22 -1.58 1.65
CA GLU A 12 -14.45 -2.82 2.37
C GLU A 12 -14.42 -4.01 1.41
N MET A 13 -13.81 -5.10 1.88
CA MET A 13 -13.90 -6.38 1.22
C MET A 13 -15.36 -6.81 1.05
N ASN A 14 -15.71 -7.22 -0.15
CA ASN A 14 -17.01 -7.79 -0.47
C ASN A 14 -16.85 -8.97 -1.45
N SER A 15 -17.97 -9.57 -1.86
CA SER A 15 -17.96 -10.73 -2.76
C SER A 15 -17.37 -10.45 -4.14
N HIS A 16 -17.25 -9.18 -4.55
CA HIS A 16 -16.78 -8.74 -5.87
C HIS A 16 -15.41 -8.06 -5.85
N GLY A 17 -14.98 -7.52 -4.71
CA GLY A 17 -13.69 -6.86 -4.53
C GLY A 17 -13.11 -7.18 -3.17
N LYS A 18 -11.90 -7.74 -3.13
CA LYS A 18 -11.30 -8.24 -1.89
C LYS A 18 -10.18 -7.35 -1.34
N LEU A 19 -9.89 -6.20 -1.96
CA LEU A 19 -8.93 -5.26 -1.38
C LEU A 19 -9.62 -4.53 -0.22
N GLU A 20 -9.00 -4.50 0.96
CA GLU A 20 -9.42 -3.60 2.03
C GLU A 20 -8.56 -2.35 2.03
N ALA A 21 -9.17 -1.18 2.22
CA ALA A 21 -8.48 0.09 2.27
C ALA A 21 -9.03 0.97 3.39
N ILE A 22 -8.16 1.38 4.31
CA ILE A 22 -8.43 2.39 5.33
C ILE A 22 -7.51 3.59 5.12
N CYS A 23 -7.95 4.76 5.56
CA CYS A 23 -7.17 5.98 5.43
C CYS A 23 -7.31 6.85 6.67
N THR A 24 -6.20 7.47 7.05
CA THR A 24 -6.19 8.58 8.00
C THR A 24 -5.53 9.80 7.35
N ASP A 25 -6.01 10.96 7.75
CA ASP A 25 -5.53 12.26 7.32
C ASP A 25 -4.87 12.92 8.54
N ASP A 26 -3.55 13.03 8.50
CA ASP A 26 -2.73 13.56 9.60
C ASP A 26 -2.13 14.91 9.21
N TRP A 27 -2.31 15.92 10.06
CA TRP A 27 -1.72 17.24 9.85
C TRP A 27 -0.43 17.38 10.62
N LYS A 28 0.67 17.74 9.94
CA LYS A 28 1.96 18.03 10.56
C LYS A 28 2.59 19.25 9.93
N ASN A 29 2.91 20.26 10.74
CA ASN A 29 3.57 21.49 10.31
C ASN A 29 2.87 22.20 9.13
N GLY A 30 1.54 22.18 9.09
CA GLY A 30 0.75 22.78 8.00
C GLY A 30 0.65 21.92 6.73
N PHE A 31 1.24 20.73 6.71
CA PHE A 31 1.09 19.77 5.62
C PHE A 31 0.12 18.66 6.01
N LEU A 32 -0.81 18.35 5.10
CA LEU A 32 -1.60 17.15 5.17
C LEU A 32 -0.75 15.96 4.71
N LEU A 33 -0.70 14.92 5.53
CA LEU A 33 -0.13 13.62 5.27
C LEU A 33 -1.28 12.61 5.22
N LYS A 34 -1.46 11.96 4.09
CA LYS A 34 -2.43 10.87 3.94
C LYS A 34 -1.73 9.55 4.25
N ILE A 35 -2.26 8.74 5.17
CA ILE A 35 -1.75 7.39 5.42
C ILE A 35 -2.85 6.41 5.03
N VAL A 36 -2.54 5.51 4.10
CA VAL A 36 -3.46 4.51 3.58
C VAL A 36 -2.97 3.13 3.97
N GLY A 37 -3.76 2.40 4.74
CA GLY A 37 -3.56 0.98 4.99
C GLY A 37 -4.31 0.17 3.95
N LEU A 38 -3.63 -0.76 3.29
CA LEU A 38 -4.18 -1.64 2.28
C LEU A 38 -3.93 -3.10 2.68
N TYR A 39 -4.91 -3.95 2.44
CA TYR A 39 -4.77 -5.39 2.59
C TYR A 39 -5.31 -6.08 1.34
N ASN A 40 -4.45 -6.81 0.63
CA ASN A 40 -4.84 -7.69 -0.46
C ASN A 40 -4.79 -9.13 0.06
N PRO A 41 -5.92 -9.82 0.25
CA PRO A 41 -5.93 -11.18 0.77
C PRO A 41 -5.28 -12.16 -0.21
N PRO A 42 -4.82 -13.31 0.29
CA PRO A 42 -4.22 -14.33 -0.55
C PRO A 42 -5.17 -14.76 -1.66
N ASN A 43 -4.60 -15.06 -2.84
CA ASN A 43 -5.32 -15.45 -4.06
C ASN A 43 -6.30 -14.39 -4.58
N ASN A 44 -6.17 -13.13 -4.18
CA ASN A 44 -6.87 -12.03 -4.81
C ASN A 44 -6.06 -11.42 -5.96
N MET A 45 -6.76 -11.08 -7.04
CA MET A 45 -6.17 -10.30 -8.12
C MET A 45 -6.00 -8.86 -7.66
N LEU A 46 -4.79 -8.32 -7.82
CA LEU A 46 -4.47 -6.98 -7.38
C LEU A 46 -5.17 -5.93 -8.25
N ASP A 47 -5.92 -5.01 -7.63
CA ASP A 47 -6.54 -3.88 -8.31
C ASP A 47 -5.51 -2.75 -8.52
N LEU A 48 -4.71 -2.90 -9.58
CA LEU A 48 -3.61 -1.98 -9.91
C LEU A 48 -4.09 -0.56 -10.19
N GLU A 49 -5.24 -0.39 -10.86
CA GLU A 49 -5.79 0.94 -11.17
C GLU A 49 -6.14 1.70 -9.90
N ARG A 50 -6.78 1.03 -8.93
CA ARG A 50 -7.10 1.63 -7.64
C ARG A 50 -5.86 2.00 -6.85
N ILE A 51 -4.86 1.13 -6.82
CA ILE A 51 -3.59 1.40 -6.12
C ILE A 51 -2.86 2.56 -6.78
N ALA A 52 -2.82 2.59 -8.12
CA ALA A 52 -2.25 3.71 -8.87
C ALA A 52 -2.96 5.02 -8.54
N GLY A 53 -4.30 5.02 -8.53
CA GLY A 53 -5.11 6.17 -8.12
C GLY A 53 -4.76 6.68 -6.73
N ILE A 54 -4.70 5.79 -5.73
CA ILE A 54 -4.30 6.14 -4.34
C ILE A 54 -2.87 6.71 -4.31
N SER A 55 -1.95 6.09 -5.04
CA SER A 55 -0.53 6.48 -5.08
C SER A 55 -0.25 7.80 -5.78
N SER A 56 -1.18 8.28 -6.61
CA SER A 56 -1.05 9.54 -7.35
C SER A 56 -1.15 10.79 -6.47
N HIS A 57 -1.70 10.65 -5.25
CA HIS A 57 -1.83 11.75 -4.31
C HIS A 57 -0.48 12.11 -3.67
N ARG A 58 -0.11 13.39 -3.73
CA ARG A 58 1.07 13.92 -3.03
C ARG A 58 0.93 13.73 -1.52
N ASN A 59 2.07 13.57 -0.84
CA ASN A 59 2.15 13.42 0.62
C ASN A 59 1.32 12.23 1.13
N THR A 60 1.39 11.10 0.42
CA THR A 60 0.70 9.86 0.81
C THR A 60 1.71 8.83 1.29
N ILE A 61 1.37 8.06 2.31
CA ILE A 61 2.08 6.86 2.76
C ILE A 61 1.14 5.69 2.55
N ILE A 62 1.61 4.62 1.92
CA ILE A 62 0.81 3.42 1.68
C ILE A 62 1.43 2.28 2.50
N LEU A 63 0.69 1.70 3.43
CA LEU A 63 1.11 0.51 4.17
C LEU A 63 0.34 -0.65 3.57
N VAL A 64 1.01 -1.68 3.05
CA VAL A 64 0.29 -2.72 2.31
C VAL A 64 0.86 -4.12 2.46
N ASP A 65 0.01 -5.05 2.87
CA ASP A 65 0.27 -6.47 2.65
C ASP A 65 -0.40 -6.87 1.33
N PHE A 66 0.43 -7.14 0.31
CA PHE A 66 -0.07 -7.59 -0.99
C PHE A 66 -0.35 -9.10 -1.05
N ASN A 67 0.06 -9.88 -0.05
CA ASN A 67 0.15 -11.34 -0.13
C ASN A 67 0.83 -11.81 -1.43
N ALA A 68 1.94 -11.16 -1.77
CA ALA A 68 2.61 -11.30 -3.04
C ALA A 68 4.01 -11.89 -2.85
N HIS A 69 4.26 -13.07 -3.41
CA HIS A 69 5.60 -13.67 -3.40
C HIS A 69 6.44 -13.07 -4.52
N SER A 70 7.64 -12.59 -4.20
CA SER A 70 8.66 -12.22 -5.19
C SER A 70 10.06 -12.53 -4.67
N ILE A 71 10.91 -12.99 -5.59
CA ILE A 71 12.35 -13.13 -5.35
C ILE A 71 13.01 -11.79 -4.98
N ARG A 72 12.47 -10.64 -5.44
CA ARG A 72 13.00 -9.30 -5.14
C ARG A 72 12.88 -8.90 -3.67
N TRP A 73 12.09 -9.63 -2.89
CA TRP A 73 11.99 -9.43 -1.44
C TRP A 73 12.11 -10.76 -0.67
N GLY A 74 12.83 -11.74 -1.23
CA GLY A 74 13.35 -12.89 -0.49
C GLY A 74 12.53 -14.18 -0.55
N TYR A 75 11.49 -14.24 -1.37
CA TYR A 75 10.79 -15.52 -1.63
C TYR A 75 11.61 -16.41 -2.59
N SER A 76 11.35 -17.72 -2.56
CA SER A 76 11.98 -18.67 -3.49
C SER A 76 11.44 -18.58 -4.93
N ASN A 77 10.29 -17.94 -5.12
CA ASN A 77 9.63 -17.78 -6.41
C ASN A 77 8.87 -16.45 -6.49
N THR A 78 8.54 -16.05 -7.72
CA THR A 78 7.66 -14.89 -7.98
C THR A 78 6.28 -15.39 -8.42
N SER A 79 5.25 -15.00 -7.67
CA SER A 79 3.84 -15.23 -8.00
C SER A 79 3.33 -14.23 -9.05
N ALA A 80 2.16 -14.48 -9.64
CA ALA A 80 1.54 -13.51 -10.57
C ALA A 80 1.28 -12.15 -9.90
N THR A 81 0.75 -12.15 -8.68
CA THR A 81 0.58 -10.93 -7.86
C THR A 81 1.92 -10.28 -7.56
N GLY A 82 2.96 -11.06 -7.24
CA GLY A 82 4.34 -10.57 -7.07
C GLY A 82 4.84 -9.83 -8.30
N LYS A 83 4.67 -10.42 -9.49
CA LYS A 83 5.08 -9.79 -10.74
C LYS A 83 4.32 -8.48 -11.00
N ALA A 84 3.01 -8.44 -10.75
CA ALA A 84 2.22 -7.22 -10.87
C ALA A 84 2.69 -6.11 -9.91
N VAL A 85 3.07 -6.47 -8.67
CA VAL A 85 3.66 -5.53 -7.70
C VAL A 85 5.04 -5.06 -8.16
N GLU A 86 5.87 -5.94 -8.70
CA GLU A 86 7.17 -5.54 -9.28
C GLU A 86 6.98 -4.52 -10.41
N GLU A 87 6.06 -4.78 -11.34
CA GLU A 87 5.74 -3.86 -12.45
C GLU A 87 5.17 -2.53 -11.94
N LEU A 88 4.33 -2.54 -10.90
CA LEU A 88 3.85 -1.32 -10.26
C LEU A 88 5.00 -0.50 -9.66
N LEU A 89 5.93 -1.15 -8.96
CA LEU A 89 7.08 -0.49 -8.33
C LEU A 89 8.08 0.04 -9.36
N ASP A 90 8.24 -0.64 -10.50
CA ASP A 90 9.15 -0.23 -11.56
C ASP A 90 8.59 0.95 -12.38
N ASN A 91 7.26 1.01 -12.57
CA ASN A 91 6.60 2.04 -13.38
C ASN A 91 6.16 3.27 -12.60
N ALA A 92 5.88 3.12 -11.31
CA ALA A 92 5.48 4.25 -10.48
C ALA A 92 6.72 4.98 -9.94
N SER A 93 6.60 6.28 -9.67
CA SER A 93 7.59 7.02 -8.85
C SER A 93 7.52 6.62 -7.37
N LEU A 94 7.27 5.33 -7.10
CA LEU A 94 7.15 4.73 -5.77
C LEU A 94 8.52 4.23 -5.34
N ILE A 95 8.97 4.69 -4.17
CA ILE A 95 10.26 4.28 -3.62
C ILE A 95 10.01 3.10 -2.69
N LYS A 96 10.50 1.92 -3.09
CA LYS A 96 10.52 0.73 -2.22
C LYS A 96 11.45 0.98 -1.04
N PHE A 97 10.97 0.79 0.18
CA PHE A 97 11.79 0.85 1.39
C PHE A 97 11.80 -0.48 2.12
N THR A 98 12.99 -1.07 2.24
CA THR A 98 13.27 -2.19 3.15
C THR A 98 14.29 -1.70 4.17
N SER A 99 13.81 -0.89 5.12
CA SER A 99 14.52 -0.29 6.27
C SER A 99 15.65 0.77 6.05
N ARG A 100 15.30 2.04 6.36
CA ARG A 100 16.04 3.12 7.10
C ARG A 100 15.78 4.54 6.51
N PRO A 101 15.27 5.50 7.30
CA PRO A 101 14.32 6.50 6.81
C PRO A 101 14.95 7.79 6.24
N THR A 102 14.45 8.24 5.09
CA THR A 102 14.30 9.67 4.73
C THR A 102 13.13 9.81 3.73
N PHE A 103 12.25 10.79 3.97
CA PHE A 103 10.87 10.87 3.46
C PHE A 103 10.70 10.93 1.93
N LYS A 104 9.78 10.09 1.41
CA LYS A 104 8.77 10.29 0.33
C LYS A 104 8.06 8.94 0.12
N THR A 105 6.73 8.95 0.03
CA THR A 105 5.77 7.83 -0.15
C THR A 105 6.31 6.42 0.13
N PHE A 106 6.06 5.91 1.33
CA PHE A 106 6.48 4.56 1.74
C PHE A 106 5.45 3.53 1.28
N ILE A 107 5.94 2.39 0.78
CA ILE A 107 5.21 1.13 0.66
C ILE A 107 5.89 0.14 1.61
N PHE A 108 5.22 -0.16 2.72
CA PHE A 108 5.65 -1.29 3.56
C PHE A 108 5.03 -2.55 2.98
N LEU A 109 5.86 -3.37 2.32
CA LEU A 109 5.59 -4.77 2.08
C LEU A 109 5.99 -5.50 3.36
N LEU A 110 5.04 -6.07 4.09
CA LEU A 110 5.36 -7.07 5.12
C LEU A 110 5.54 -8.44 4.45
#